data_AF-A0A7S2SNJ1-F1
#
_entry.id   AF-A0A7S2SNJ1-F1
#
_cell.length_a   1.000
_cell.length_b   1.000
_cell.length_c   1.000
_cell.angle_alpha   90.00
_cell.angle_beta   90.00
_cell.angle_gamma   90.00
#
_symmetry.space_group_name_H-M   'P 1'
#
loop_
_entity.id
_entity.type
_entity.pdbx_description
1 polymer ?
#
loop_
_entity_poly.entity_id
_entity_poly.type
_entity_poly.pdbx_seq_one_letter_code
_entity_poly.pdbx_strand_id
1 'polypeptide(L)'
;GGNLAVCDPFKAIADITVLAQDVDLEFVYLSISSLPSRGGVQKHGKNLVIGDSLQAQPSGPGRFVATMQYVLDDCLSEQTKSGFMHFNVTGEDQTGRKHTIPVSVKVLKEDKLLPKSAVVLGNAFFGINSFLSLLCLVWTIIHREHPIVKAAQVEFLVLIIVGTILSTSAILAVTVDDGYDGSLKARADFACLLMPWLYTFGFMTTFGSLYCKLFRVSRVFDIALYKQDHDRISRRALFSRILKLWVLDLIVCLTWTFYSPLEFQRFPIRMSDDVPDFVLSSVGYCEGKHSMVFVIIIAVFHLVLLAYVSYYCYVTKHINDSFSESKYIRIAIASSLQVLLFSMPIFLMTGKNNDQETVVFLRSGIIWLNDFSVLVLVFGPKAYFQFSGKIAQGGVGFEHIEHATNEHKLDSKESKRDNSKRSRQQKAQDDSSKLPKNSFT
;
A
#
# COMPACT_ATOMS: atom_id res chain seq x y z
N GLY A 1 4.64 39.60 -8.59
CA GLY A 1 4.37 38.24 -8.11
C GLY A 1 5.59 37.41 -8.40
N GLY A 2 6.44 37.21 -7.39
CA GLY A 2 7.71 36.51 -7.53
C GLY A 2 7.52 35.01 -7.45
N ASN A 3 8.08 34.29 -8.43
CA ASN A 3 8.41 32.88 -8.26
C ASN A 3 9.54 32.80 -7.25
N LEU A 4 9.25 32.42 -6.01
CA LEU A 4 10.27 31.88 -5.11
C LEU A 4 10.73 30.56 -5.71
N ALA A 5 11.89 30.56 -6.35
CA ALA A 5 12.67 29.33 -6.50
C ALA A 5 13.08 28.90 -5.08
N VAL A 6 12.48 27.82 -4.60
CA VAL A 6 12.97 27.11 -3.41
C VAL A 6 14.31 26.50 -3.82
N CYS A 7 15.39 27.02 -3.24
CA CYS A 7 16.76 26.58 -3.49
C CYS A 7 17.18 25.70 -2.31
N ASP A 8 17.58 24.46 -2.60
CA ASP A 8 17.92 23.44 -1.61
C ASP A 8 19.35 23.65 -1.06
N PRO A 9 19.56 23.62 0.27
CA PRO A 9 20.88 23.79 0.88
C PRO A 9 21.77 22.54 0.67
N PHE A 10 23.07 22.76 0.41
CA PHE A 10 24.08 21.71 0.27
C PHE A 10 25.06 21.80 1.44
N LYS A 11 25.75 20.70 1.78
CA LYS A 11 26.85 20.74 2.77
C LYS A 11 28.07 20.07 2.14
N ALA A 12 28.92 20.88 1.51
CA ALA A 12 30.25 20.44 1.07
C ALA A 12 31.26 20.73 2.18
N ILE A 13 32.12 19.77 2.52
CA ILE A 13 33.34 20.00 3.29
C ILE A 13 34.50 19.77 2.31
N ALA A 14 35.35 20.76 2.10
CA ALA A 14 36.52 20.65 1.25
C ALA A 14 37.76 20.99 2.07
N ASP A 15 38.64 20.01 2.29
CA ASP A 15 39.99 20.25 2.82
C ASP A 15 40.93 20.55 1.65
N ILE A 16 41.21 21.82 1.42
CA ILE A 16 42.15 22.25 0.38
C ILE A 16 43.54 22.30 1.02
N THR A 17 44.42 21.36 0.67
CA THR A 17 45.84 21.40 1.05
C THR A 17 46.66 21.90 -0.13
N VAL A 18 47.20 23.11 -0.04
CA VAL A 18 48.05 23.69 -1.09
C VAL A 18 49.51 23.37 -0.78
N LEU A 19 50.11 22.44 -1.51
CA LEU A 19 51.55 22.18 -1.47
C LEU A 19 52.24 23.08 -2.51
N ALA A 20 52.79 24.21 -2.08
CA ALA A 20 53.77 24.94 -2.88
C ALA A 20 55.15 24.31 -2.64
N GLN A 21 55.92 24.08 -3.70
CA GLN A 21 57.31 23.65 -3.65
C GLN A 21 58.13 24.68 -4.43
N ASP A 22 59.23 25.16 -3.85
CA ASP A 22 60.13 26.21 -4.39
C ASP A 22 59.57 27.65 -4.46
N VAL A 23 58.65 28.04 -3.57
CA VAL A 23 58.17 29.45 -3.48
C VAL A 23 58.11 29.92 -2.02
N ASP A 24 58.86 30.98 -1.69
CA ASP A 24 58.83 31.67 -0.38
C ASP A 24 57.65 32.65 -0.33
N LEU A 25 56.49 32.19 0.15
CA LEU A 25 55.25 32.97 0.25
C LEU A 25 55.07 33.56 1.65
N GLU A 26 54.76 34.87 1.74
CA GLU A 26 54.54 35.57 3.01
C GLU A 26 53.05 35.57 3.41
N PHE A 27 52.16 35.61 2.43
CA PHE A 27 50.71 35.62 2.61
C PHE A 27 50.01 34.74 1.56
N VAL A 28 48.96 34.02 1.98
CA VAL A 28 48.11 33.21 1.11
C VAL A 28 46.69 33.77 1.18
N TYR A 29 46.12 34.13 0.04
CA TYR A 29 44.75 34.65 -0.08
C TYR A 29 43.92 33.73 -0.97
N LEU A 30 42.74 33.33 -0.49
CA LEU A 30 41.76 32.60 -1.28
C LEU A 30 40.78 33.60 -1.92
N SER A 31 40.69 33.59 -3.25
CA SER A 31 39.75 34.44 -3.99
C SER A 31 38.71 33.55 -4.69
N ILE A 32 37.47 33.60 -4.20
CA ILE A 32 36.34 32.90 -4.81
C ILE A 32 35.77 33.79 -5.91
N SER A 33 35.91 33.36 -7.17
CA SER A 33 35.52 34.16 -8.36
C SER A 33 34.04 34.05 -8.74
N SER A 34 33.26 33.15 -8.11
CA SER A 34 31.80 33.11 -8.32
C SER A 34 31.03 32.44 -7.17
N LEU A 35 30.43 33.26 -6.30
CA LEU A 35 29.31 32.86 -5.43
C LEU A 35 28.05 33.62 -5.88
N PRO A 36 26.91 32.96 -6.14
CA PRO A 36 25.65 33.66 -6.37
C PRO A 36 25.17 34.25 -5.04
N SER A 37 25.30 35.57 -4.89
CA SER A 37 24.92 36.27 -3.67
C SER A 37 23.40 36.45 -3.55
N ARG A 38 22.78 35.95 -2.48
CA ARG A 38 21.58 36.58 -1.89
C ARG A 38 21.70 36.69 -0.36
N GLY A 39 22.02 37.91 0.08
CA GLY A 39 21.79 38.37 1.46
C GLY A 39 23.03 38.37 2.35
N GLY A 40 23.60 39.56 2.56
CA GLY A 40 24.29 39.87 3.82
C GLY A 40 25.80 40.11 3.83
N VAL A 41 26.54 39.82 2.75
CA VAL A 41 28.00 40.06 2.72
C VAL A 41 28.33 41.22 1.77
N GLN A 42 28.96 42.28 2.28
CA GLN A 42 29.36 43.45 1.50
C GLN A 42 30.34 43.04 0.39
N LYS A 43 29.96 43.29 -0.87
CA LYS A 43 30.83 43.18 -2.04
C LYS A 43 31.80 44.37 -2.07
N HIS A 44 33.10 44.10 -2.12
CA HIS A 44 34.09 45.05 -2.61
C HIS A 44 34.84 44.41 -3.80
N GLY A 45 34.46 44.81 -5.01
CA GLY A 45 35.04 44.27 -6.26
C GLY A 45 34.55 42.85 -6.61
N LYS A 46 35.02 42.33 -7.75
CA LYS A 46 34.67 41.00 -8.32
C LYS A 46 35.15 39.81 -7.48
N ASN A 47 35.83 40.06 -6.35
CA ASN A 47 36.45 39.04 -5.52
C ASN A 47 35.90 39.18 -4.10
N LEU A 48 35.37 38.09 -3.55
CA LEU A 48 35.11 38.00 -2.12
C LEU A 48 36.45 37.70 -1.43
N VAL A 49 37.06 38.72 -0.81
CA VAL A 49 38.25 38.56 0.03
C VAL A 49 37.75 38.24 1.43
N ILE A 50 37.81 36.96 1.83
CA ILE A 50 37.57 36.57 3.23
C ILE A 50 38.86 36.91 3.99
N GLY A 51 38.82 38.03 4.70
CA GLY A 51 39.97 38.64 5.37
C GLY A 51 40.30 37.99 6.71
N ASP A 52 40.61 36.70 6.72
CA ASP A 52 41.35 36.10 7.83
C ASP A 52 42.77 35.79 7.34
N SER A 53 43.72 36.59 7.82
CA SER A 53 45.15 36.34 7.70
C SER A 53 45.51 35.06 8.47
N LEU A 54 45.41 33.91 7.81
CA LEU A 54 45.92 32.65 8.34
C LEU A 54 47.44 32.66 8.25
N GLN A 55 48.10 32.74 9.41
CA GLN A 55 49.54 32.51 9.52
C GLN A 55 49.85 31.09 9.04
N ALA A 56 50.50 30.97 7.88
CA ALA A 56 50.98 29.70 7.39
C ALA A 56 52.09 29.19 8.33
N GLN A 57 51.90 28.02 8.93
CA GLN A 57 52.93 27.40 9.76
C GLN A 57 53.97 26.70 8.87
N PRO A 58 55.27 27.02 8.98
CA PRO A 58 56.30 26.42 8.14
C PRO A 58 56.48 24.94 8.47
N SER A 59 56.34 24.06 7.46
CA SER A 59 56.48 22.60 7.59
C SER A 59 57.76 22.08 6.93
N GLY A 60 58.86 22.82 7.08
CA GLY A 60 60.16 22.54 6.46
C GLY A 60 60.49 23.49 5.30
N PRO A 61 61.69 23.37 4.69
CA PRO A 61 62.14 24.29 3.64
C PRO A 61 61.21 24.20 2.43
N GLY A 62 60.61 25.34 2.08
CA GLY A 62 59.73 25.49 0.92
C GLY A 62 58.39 24.75 1.00
N ARG A 63 57.88 24.41 2.20
CA ARG A 63 56.56 23.78 2.38
C ARG A 63 55.64 24.59 3.30
N PHE A 64 54.60 25.15 2.69
CA PHE A 64 53.49 25.78 3.39
C PHE A 64 52.26 24.86 3.31
N VAL A 65 51.57 24.67 4.43
CA VAL A 65 50.29 23.95 4.49
C VAL A 65 49.26 24.92 5.07
N ALA A 66 48.31 25.34 4.25
CA ALA A 66 47.12 26.04 4.69
C ALA A 66 45.94 25.08 4.54
N THR A 67 45.21 24.83 5.63
CA THR A 67 44.01 24.00 5.64
C THR A 67 42.83 24.91 5.92
N MET A 68 41.82 24.87 5.05
CA MET A 68 40.62 25.68 5.23
C MET A 68 39.38 24.83 5.05
N GLN A 69 38.52 24.83 6.06
CA GLN A 69 37.20 24.21 6.02
C GLN A 69 36.18 25.23 5.56
N TYR A 70 35.51 24.93 4.45
CA TYR A 70 34.34 25.68 4.01
C TYR A 70 33.08 24.83 4.15
N VAL A 71 32.00 25.45 4.61
CA VAL A 71 30.64 24.92 4.53
C VAL A 71 29.91 25.78 3.49
N LEU A 72 29.59 25.19 2.33
CA LEU A 72 28.88 25.88 1.26
C LEU A 72 27.37 25.78 1.47
N ASP A 73 26.78 26.78 2.13
CA ASP A 73 25.34 26.81 2.43
C ASP A 73 24.43 27.35 1.30
N ASP A 74 24.95 27.61 0.10
CA ASP A 74 24.17 28.25 -0.97
C ASP A 74 24.19 27.53 -2.34
N CYS A 75 23.03 27.64 -2.98
CA CYS A 75 22.60 27.04 -4.25
C CYS A 75 23.64 27.18 -5.39
N LEU A 76 24.39 26.11 -5.67
CA LEU A 76 25.33 26.06 -6.79
C LEU A 76 24.57 25.82 -8.11
N SER A 77 24.37 26.91 -8.87
CA SER A 77 23.82 26.93 -10.23
C SER A 77 24.72 26.22 -11.26
N GLU A 78 24.08 25.69 -12.32
CA GLU A 78 24.49 25.17 -13.65
C GLU A 78 25.95 24.86 -14.03
N GLN A 79 26.96 25.46 -13.41
CA GLN A 79 28.39 25.15 -13.64
C GLN A 79 28.88 23.88 -12.94
N THR A 80 28.11 23.32 -12.00
CA THR A 80 28.38 22.04 -11.32
C THR A 80 28.02 20.80 -12.14
N LYS A 81 27.69 20.93 -13.44
CA LYS A 81 27.51 19.77 -14.32
C LYS A 81 28.78 18.93 -14.51
N SER A 82 29.97 19.49 -14.26
CA SER A 82 31.24 18.78 -14.38
C SER A 82 31.63 17.97 -13.13
N GLY A 83 30.94 18.13 -11.99
CA GLY A 83 31.34 17.49 -10.73
C GLY A 83 32.63 18.06 -10.13
N PHE A 84 33.11 19.21 -10.59
CA PHE A 84 34.28 19.92 -10.03
C PHE A 84 33.94 21.39 -9.75
N MET A 85 34.37 21.89 -8.59
CA MET A 85 34.44 23.32 -8.26
C MET A 85 35.87 23.81 -8.48
N HIS A 86 36.02 24.93 -9.18
CA HIS A 86 37.32 25.53 -9.44
C HIS A 86 37.54 26.73 -8.51
N PHE A 87 38.68 26.75 -7.83
CA PHE A 87 39.14 27.81 -6.94
C PHE A 87 40.47 28.36 -7.45
N ASN A 88 40.74 29.65 -7.23
CA ASN A 88 42.05 30.23 -7.46
C ASN A 88 42.66 30.59 -6.11
N VAL A 89 43.80 29.98 -5.79
CA VAL A 89 44.58 30.33 -4.60
C VAL A 89 45.66 31.30 -5.05
N THR A 90 45.69 32.51 -4.47
CA THR A 90 46.68 33.53 -4.82
C THR A 90 47.61 33.77 -3.63
N GLY A 91 48.90 33.48 -3.79
CA GLY A 91 49.95 33.82 -2.82
C GLY A 91 50.78 35.02 -3.27
N GLU A 92 51.39 35.75 -2.34
CA GLU A 92 52.32 36.84 -2.63
C GLU A 92 53.72 36.50 -2.08
N ASP A 93 54.74 36.62 -2.93
CA ASP A 93 56.14 36.34 -2.56
C ASP A 93 56.81 37.56 -1.88
N GLN A 94 58.00 37.36 -1.30
CA GLN A 94 58.77 38.44 -0.63
C GLN A 94 59.18 39.60 -1.57
N THR A 95 59.02 39.45 -2.88
CA THR A 95 59.27 40.49 -3.88
C THR A 95 58.00 41.24 -4.32
N GLY A 96 56.86 40.91 -3.72
CA GLY A 96 55.54 41.48 -4.06
C GLY A 96 54.91 40.89 -5.32
N ARG A 97 55.42 39.77 -5.85
CA ARG A 97 54.82 39.09 -7.01
C ARG A 97 53.72 38.15 -6.55
N LYS A 98 52.59 38.23 -7.26
CA LYS A 98 51.41 37.39 -6.99
C LYS A 98 51.43 36.14 -7.84
N HIS A 99 51.39 34.99 -7.19
CA HIS A 99 51.29 33.67 -7.79
C HIS A 99 49.87 33.16 -7.64
N THR A 100 49.20 32.80 -8.74
CA THR A 100 47.85 32.22 -8.70
C THR A 100 47.89 30.77 -9.15
N ILE A 101 47.40 29.88 -8.30
CA ILE A 101 47.32 28.44 -8.53
C ILE A 101 45.84 28.06 -8.70
N PRO A 102 45.42 27.53 -9.85
CA PRO A 102 44.08 26.98 -10.02
C PRO A 102 43.98 25.64 -9.29
N VAL A 103 42.99 25.52 -8.41
CA VAL A 103 42.66 24.32 -7.65
C VAL A 103 41.29 23.82 -8.13
N SER A 104 41.16 22.53 -8.41
CA SER A 104 39.87 21.92 -8.77
C SER A 104 39.49 20.92 -7.70
N VAL A 105 38.37 21.14 -7.01
CA VAL A 105 37.83 20.26 -5.98
C VAL A 105 36.70 19.44 -6.60
N LYS A 106 36.81 18.11 -6.55
CA LYS A 106 35.73 17.22 -7.00
C LYS A 106 34.56 17.32 -6.02
N VAL A 107 33.41 17.77 -6.50
CA VAL A 107 32.16 17.80 -5.73
C VAL A 107 31.49 16.45 -5.93
N LEU A 108 31.62 15.60 -4.93
CA LEU A 108 30.93 14.32 -4.93
C LEU A 108 29.48 14.55 -4.49
N LYS A 109 28.55 14.04 -5.28
CA LYS A 109 27.11 14.09 -5.01
C LYS A 109 26.64 12.66 -4.76
N GLU A 110 25.92 12.43 -3.67
CA GLU A 110 25.26 11.16 -3.45
C GLU A 110 24.02 11.06 -4.35
N ASP A 111 24.04 10.15 -5.31
CA ASP A 111 22.89 9.84 -6.14
C ASP A 111 21.92 8.95 -5.34
N LYS A 112 20.78 9.53 -4.99
CA LYS A 112 19.68 8.84 -4.31
C LYS A 112 18.85 8.08 -5.34
N LEU A 113 18.97 6.75 -5.37
CA LEU A 113 18.42 5.85 -6.38
C LEU A 113 16.94 5.47 -6.18
N LEU A 114 16.07 6.43 -5.81
CA LEU A 114 14.64 6.23 -6.05
C LEU A 114 14.31 6.74 -7.46
N PRO A 115 14.16 5.86 -8.45
CA PRO A 115 13.93 6.28 -9.82
C PRO A 115 12.55 6.93 -9.95
N LYS A 116 12.52 8.07 -10.65
CA LYS A 116 11.28 8.81 -10.89
C LYS A 116 10.25 7.96 -11.65
N SER A 117 10.71 7.03 -12.50
CA SER A 117 9.86 6.07 -13.22
C SER A 117 9.03 5.20 -12.26
N ALA A 118 9.64 4.64 -11.22
CA ALA A 118 8.93 3.78 -10.27
C ALA A 118 7.90 4.54 -9.45
N VAL A 119 8.21 5.78 -9.04
CA VAL A 119 7.28 6.66 -8.32
C VAL A 119 6.08 7.03 -9.21
N VAL A 120 6.33 7.42 -10.46
CA VAL A 120 5.27 7.73 -11.42
C VAL A 120 4.37 6.51 -11.65
N LEU A 121 4.96 5.32 -11.78
CA LEU A 121 4.23 4.08 -12.00
C LEU A 121 3.39 3.67 -10.78
N GLY A 122 3.95 3.76 -9.57
CA GLY A 122 3.20 3.52 -8.33
C GLY A 122 2.01 4.48 -8.17
N ASN A 123 2.22 5.77 -8.46
CA ASN A 123 1.15 6.77 -8.44
C ASN A 123 0.08 6.50 -9.51
N ALA A 124 0.48 6.02 -10.69
CA ALA A 124 -0.48 5.62 -11.73
C ALA A 124 -1.35 4.44 -11.28
N PHE A 125 -0.75 3.41 -10.67
CA PHE A 125 -1.50 2.28 -10.10
C PHE A 125 -2.47 2.72 -9.01
N PHE A 126 -2.03 3.57 -8.07
CA PHE A 126 -2.91 4.16 -7.06
C PHE A 126 -4.07 4.92 -7.71
N GLY A 127 -3.78 5.77 -8.69
CA GLY A 127 -4.76 6.59 -9.39
C GLY A 127 -5.84 5.76 -10.09
N ILE A 128 -5.43 4.69 -10.81
CA ILE A 128 -6.35 3.79 -11.52
C ILE A 128 -7.30 3.08 -10.54
N ASN A 129 -6.78 2.47 -9.48
CA ASN A 129 -7.61 1.74 -8.51
C ASN A 129 -8.51 2.67 -7.70
N SER A 130 -8.01 3.85 -7.33
CA SER A 130 -8.79 4.85 -6.60
C SER A 130 -9.92 5.39 -7.47
N PHE A 131 -9.64 5.70 -8.74
CA PHE A 131 -10.65 6.14 -9.69
C PHE A 131 -11.72 5.05 -9.92
N LEU A 132 -11.31 3.80 -10.14
CA LEU A 132 -12.25 2.68 -10.28
C LEU A 132 -13.10 2.48 -9.02
N SER A 133 -12.49 2.55 -7.83
CA SER A 133 -13.18 2.46 -6.55
C SER A 133 -14.23 3.55 -6.38
N LEU A 134 -13.90 4.79 -6.74
CA LEU A 134 -14.83 5.93 -6.71
C LEU A 134 -15.97 5.75 -7.71
N LEU A 135 -15.70 5.28 -8.93
CA LEU A 135 -16.74 4.96 -9.90
C LEU A 135 -17.68 3.87 -9.38
N CYS A 136 -17.14 2.81 -8.79
CA CYS A 136 -17.94 1.75 -8.16
C CYS A 136 -18.77 2.29 -6.99
N LEU A 137 -18.24 3.21 -6.19
CA LEU A 137 -18.94 3.85 -5.08
C LEU A 137 -20.11 4.70 -5.57
N VAL A 138 -19.85 5.61 -6.51
CA VAL A 138 -20.86 6.48 -7.10
C VAL A 138 -21.95 5.63 -7.76
N TRP A 139 -21.57 4.61 -8.54
CA TRP A 139 -22.51 3.68 -9.16
C TRP A 139 -23.37 2.96 -8.10
N THR A 140 -22.77 2.49 -7.01
CA THR A 140 -23.46 1.79 -5.92
C THR A 140 -24.46 2.70 -5.20
N ILE A 141 -24.12 3.98 -4.98
CA ILE A 141 -24.99 4.95 -4.31
C ILE A 141 -26.17 5.33 -5.21
N ILE A 142 -25.91 5.63 -6.49
CA ILE A 142 -26.95 6.02 -7.45
C ILE A 142 -27.95 4.89 -7.66
N HIS A 143 -27.47 3.65 -7.82
CA HIS A 143 -28.31 2.50 -8.15
C HIS A 143 -28.72 1.67 -6.93
N ARG A 144 -28.59 2.20 -5.70
CA ARG A 144 -28.84 1.47 -4.45
C ARG A 144 -30.23 0.86 -4.34
N GLU A 145 -31.22 1.46 -5.01
CA GLU A 145 -32.62 1.01 -5.00
C GLU A 145 -32.91 -0.04 -6.08
N HIS A 146 -32.03 -0.19 -7.07
CA HIS A 146 -32.23 -1.15 -8.13
C HIS A 146 -32.16 -2.59 -7.59
N PRO A 147 -33.05 -3.51 -8.03
CA PRO A 147 -33.12 -4.87 -7.50
C PRO A 147 -31.79 -5.63 -7.46
N ILE A 148 -30.95 -5.47 -8.49
CA ILE A 148 -29.64 -6.14 -8.58
C ILE A 148 -28.69 -5.66 -7.46
N VAL A 149 -28.62 -4.35 -7.22
CA VAL A 149 -27.73 -3.76 -6.20
C VAL A 149 -28.29 -4.01 -4.80
N LYS A 150 -29.61 -3.92 -4.63
CA LYS A 150 -30.29 -4.20 -3.37
C LYS A 150 -30.14 -5.65 -2.94
N ALA A 151 -30.24 -6.61 -3.87
CA ALA A 151 -30.00 -8.03 -3.60
C ALA A 151 -28.55 -8.30 -3.18
N ALA A 152 -27.60 -7.57 -3.76
CA ALA A 152 -26.17 -7.66 -3.45
C ALA A 152 -25.79 -7.10 -2.07
N GLN A 153 -26.71 -6.40 -1.39
CA GLN A 153 -26.54 -5.73 -0.10
C GLN A 153 -25.48 -4.62 -0.16
N VAL A 154 -25.94 -3.37 -0.14
CA VAL A 154 -25.14 -2.17 -0.32
C VAL A 154 -24.04 -2.05 0.74
N GLU A 155 -24.30 -2.49 1.98
CA GLU A 155 -23.34 -2.41 3.08
C GLU A 155 -22.08 -3.22 2.79
N PHE A 156 -22.20 -4.41 2.20
CA PHE A 156 -21.04 -5.22 1.84
C PHE A 156 -20.28 -4.65 0.65
N LEU A 157 -20.98 -4.07 -0.34
CA LEU A 157 -20.34 -3.42 -1.48
C LEU A 157 -19.50 -2.21 -1.04
N VAL A 158 -20.04 -1.38 -0.14
CA VAL A 158 -19.31 -0.22 0.41
C VAL A 158 -18.09 -0.67 1.22
N LEU A 159 -18.19 -1.72 2.03
CA LEU A 159 -17.03 -2.24 2.77
C LEU A 159 -15.91 -2.74 1.86
N ILE A 160 -16.25 -3.43 0.77
CA ILE A 160 -15.27 -3.87 -0.23
C ILE A 160 -14.55 -2.65 -0.81
N ILE A 161 -15.29 -1.60 -1.20
CA ILE A 161 -14.70 -0.37 -1.76
C ILE A 161 -13.81 0.35 -0.74
N VAL A 162 -14.26 0.48 0.51
CA VAL A 162 -13.46 1.11 1.58
C VAL A 162 -12.18 0.31 1.82
N GLY A 163 -12.29 -1.03 1.85
CA GLY A 163 -11.15 -1.92 1.97
C GLY A 163 -10.14 -1.74 0.83
N THR A 164 -10.60 -1.71 -0.42
CA THR A 164 -9.71 -1.55 -1.59
C THR A 164 -9.05 -0.17 -1.65
N ILE A 165 -9.75 0.91 -1.28
CA ILE A 165 -9.12 2.25 -1.17
C ILE A 165 -8.04 2.23 -0.09
N LEU A 166 -8.31 1.59 1.05
CA LEU A 166 -7.37 1.53 2.16
C LEU A 166 -6.12 0.72 1.78
N SER A 167 -6.26 -0.46 1.17
CA SER A 167 -5.11 -1.26 0.74
C SER A 167 -4.34 -0.60 -0.41
N THR A 168 -5.03 -0.02 -1.39
CA THR A 168 -4.40 0.71 -2.49
C THR A 168 -3.63 1.93 -1.98
N SER A 169 -4.06 2.59 -0.91
CA SER A 169 -3.33 3.72 -0.32
C SER A 169 -1.96 3.34 0.26
N ALA A 170 -1.72 2.06 0.56
CA ALA A 170 -0.38 1.57 0.94
C ALA A 170 0.66 1.77 -0.17
N ILE A 171 0.24 1.81 -1.44
CA ILE A 171 1.14 2.09 -2.58
C ILE A 171 1.74 3.49 -2.44
N LEU A 172 0.97 4.48 -1.99
CA LEU A 172 1.50 5.84 -1.77
C LEU A 172 2.60 5.83 -0.72
N ALA A 173 2.41 5.09 0.38
CA ALA A 173 3.39 4.97 1.44
C ALA A 173 4.70 4.33 0.95
N VAL A 174 4.64 3.34 0.03
CA VAL A 174 5.82 2.73 -0.62
C VAL A 174 6.59 3.73 -1.48
N THR A 175 5.92 4.73 -2.06
CA THR A 175 6.55 5.72 -2.95
C THR A 175 7.14 6.95 -2.24
N VAL A 176 7.05 7.04 -0.91
CA VAL A 176 7.60 8.16 -0.13
C VAL A 176 9.11 7.98 0.07
N ASP A 177 9.87 9.06 -0.14
CA ASP A 177 11.31 9.14 0.12
C ASP A 177 11.64 10.24 1.17
N ASP A 178 12.83 10.16 1.77
CA ASP A 178 13.36 11.09 2.78
C ASP A 178 13.81 12.45 2.20
N GLY A 179 13.64 12.66 0.89
CA GLY A 179 14.00 13.88 0.19
C GLY A 179 15.48 13.90 -0.21
N TYR A 180 15.86 14.85 -1.06
CA TYR A 180 17.23 14.87 -1.60
C TYR A 180 18.29 15.18 -0.52
N ASP A 181 17.95 15.98 0.49
CA ASP A 181 18.78 16.40 1.61
C ASP A 181 18.52 15.61 2.92
N GLY A 182 17.55 14.69 2.92
CA GLY A 182 17.12 13.97 4.13
C GLY A 182 16.19 14.77 5.04
N SER A 183 15.79 15.99 4.65
CA SER A 183 14.88 16.86 5.44
C SER A 183 13.51 16.24 5.71
N LEU A 184 13.10 15.26 4.89
CA LEU A 184 11.80 14.60 4.97
C LEU A 184 11.90 13.21 5.59
N LYS A 185 12.99 12.90 6.30
CA LYS A 185 13.18 11.61 6.98
C LYS A 185 12.02 11.23 7.89
N ALA A 186 11.53 12.15 8.73
CA ALA A 186 10.39 11.88 9.61
C ALA A 186 9.12 11.47 8.83
N ARG A 187 8.90 12.05 7.63
CA ARG A 187 7.80 11.68 6.75
C ARG A 187 7.99 10.29 6.14
N ALA A 188 9.22 9.95 5.78
CA ALA A 188 9.57 8.62 5.26
C ALA A 188 9.44 7.53 6.34
N ASP A 189 9.90 7.79 7.56
CA ASP A 189 9.74 6.90 8.71
C ASP A 189 8.26 6.63 9.01
N PHE A 190 7.43 7.68 9.02
CA PHE A 190 5.99 7.54 9.18
C PHE A 190 5.34 6.72 8.05
N ALA A 191 5.75 6.95 6.80
CA ALA A 191 5.25 6.18 5.66
C ALA A 191 5.65 4.69 5.75
N CYS A 192 6.87 4.40 6.17
CA CYS A 192 7.36 3.04 6.42
C CYS A 192 6.50 2.29 7.47
N LEU A 193 6.12 2.98 8.54
CA LEU A 193 5.22 2.42 9.55
C LEU A 193 3.79 2.24 9.04
N LEU A 194 3.28 3.22 8.28
CA LEU A 194 1.90 3.26 7.83
C LEU A 194 1.61 2.23 6.73
N MET A 195 2.60 1.91 5.89
CA MET A 195 2.46 0.98 4.76
C MET A 195 1.85 -0.38 5.14
N PRO A 196 2.39 -1.15 6.12
CA PRO A 196 1.80 -2.42 6.50
C PRO A 196 0.41 -2.27 7.13
N TRP A 197 0.17 -1.19 7.88
CA TRP A 197 -1.14 -0.92 8.50
C TRP A 197 -2.25 -0.71 7.47
N LEU A 198 -2.00 0.12 6.46
CA LEU A 198 -2.95 0.37 5.37
C LEU A 198 -3.26 -0.90 4.59
N TYR A 199 -2.22 -1.66 4.23
CA TYR A 199 -2.38 -2.90 3.48
C TYR A 199 -3.20 -3.94 4.27
N THR A 200 -2.80 -4.23 5.50
CA THR A 200 -3.43 -5.25 6.34
C THR A 200 -4.89 -4.94 6.66
N PHE A 201 -5.19 -3.70 7.06
CA PHE A 201 -6.57 -3.31 7.33
C PHE A 201 -7.45 -3.27 6.09
N GLY A 202 -6.91 -2.82 4.96
CA GLY A 202 -7.62 -2.84 3.68
C GLY A 202 -7.95 -4.28 3.26
N PHE A 203 -6.95 -5.17 3.32
CA PHE A 203 -7.10 -6.58 3.02
C PHE A 203 -8.16 -7.24 3.91
N MET A 204 -8.08 -7.06 5.23
CA MET A 204 -9.03 -7.64 6.18
C MET A 204 -10.46 -7.12 5.99
N THR A 205 -10.62 -5.85 5.64
CA THR A 205 -11.94 -5.25 5.37
C THR A 205 -12.54 -5.84 4.08
N THR A 206 -11.74 -5.95 3.02
CA THR A 206 -12.15 -6.51 1.73
C THR A 206 -12.51 -7.99 1.84
N PHE A 207 -11.60 -8.85 2.30
CA PHE A 207 -11.86 -10.29 2.34
C PHE A 207 -12.75 -10.71 3.50
N GLY A 208 -12.73 -9.98 4.62
CA GLY A 208 -13.67 -10.18 5.72
C GLY A 208 -15.12 -9.91 5.31
N SER A 209 -15.36 -8.84 4.53
CA SER A 209 -16.70 -8.54 4.00
C SER A 209 -17.17 -9.58 2.97
N LEU A 210 -16.29 -10.03 2.07
CA LEU A 210 -16.58 -11.13 1.14
C LEU A 210 -16.91 -12.44 1.87
N TYR A 211 -16.13 -12.81 2.88
CA TYR A 211 -16.39 -13.99 3.70
C TYR A 211 -17.74 -13.91 4.40
N CYS A 212 -18.06 -12.79 5.05
CA CYS A 212 -19.35 -12.64 5.72
C CYS A 212 -20.54 -12.69 4.78
N LYS A 213 -20.38 -12.15 3.57
CA LYS A 213 -21.40 -12.25 2.52
C LYS A 213 -21.65 -13.70 2.13
N LEU A 214 -20.59 -14.47 1.87
CA LEU A 214 -20.68 -15.90 1.56
C LEU A 214 -21.26 -16.72 2.71
N PHE A 215 -20.83 -16.44 3.94
CA PHE A 215 -21.34 -17.10 5.14
C PHE A 215 -22.83 -16.85 5.32
N ARG A 216 -23.29 -15.60 5.12
CA ARG A 216 -24.71 -15.27 5.18
C ARG A 216 -25.51 -16.03 4.12
N VAL A 217 -25.06 -16.04 2.87
CA VAL A 217 -25.75 -16.73 1.77
C VAL A 217 -25.87 -18.22 2.07
N SER A 218 -24.76 -18.90 2.36
CA SER A 218 -24.76 -20.33 2.69
C SER A 218 -25.71 -20.68 3.85
N ARG A 219 -25.70 -19.90 4.94
CA ARG A 219 -26.59 -20.16 6.08
C ARG A 219 -28.07 -19.93 5.77
N VAL A 220 -28.42 -18.95 4.93
CA VAL A 220 -29.81 -18.74 4.51
C VAL A 220 -30.31 -19.94 3.70
N PHE A 221 -29.47 -20.50 2.83
CA PHE A 221 -29.79 -21.70 2.10
C PHE A 221 -29.90 -22.93 3.00
N ASP A 222 -29.01 -23.12 3.97
CA ASP A 222 -29.12 -24.21 4.94
C ASP A 222 -30.44 -24.16 5.71
N ILE A 223 -30.84 -22.97 6.18
CA ILE A 223 -32.11 -22.79 6.90
C ILE A 223 -33.30 -23.13 5.99
N ALA A 224 -33.25 -22.74 4.72
CA ALA A 224 -34.29 -23.05 3.75
C ALA A 224 -34.39 -24.55 3.45
N LEU A 225 -33.25 -25.25 3.30
CA LEU A 225 -33.20 -26.68 2.99
C LEU A 225 -33.59 -27.56 4.19
N TYR A 226 -33.11 -27.24 5.38
CA TYR A 226 -33.28 -28.08 6.57
C TYR A 226 -34.46 -27.68 7.47
N LYS A 227 -35.27 -26.68 7.08
CA LYS A 227 -36.46 -26.21 7.82
C LYS A 227 -36.17 -25.90 9.30
N GLN A 228 -34.96 -25.40 9.58
CA GLN A 228 -34.56 -25.04 10.93
C GLN A 228 -35.33 -23.80 11.39
N ASP A 229 -35.74 -23.78 12.66
CA ASP A 229 -36.56 -22.69 13.20
C ASP A 229 -35.85 -21.34 13.01
N HIS A 230 -36.61 -20.32 12.62
CA HIS A 230 -36.16 -19.09 11.98
C HIS A 230 -35.31 -18.18 12.89
N ASP A 231 -34.07 -18.56 13.19
CA ASP A 231 -33.14 -17.63 13.81
C ASP A 231 -32.57 -16.71 12.72
N ARG A 232 -33.16 -15.51 12.61
CA ARG A 232 -32.69 -14.48 11.68
C ARG A 232 -31.24 -14.17 12.02
N ILE A 233 -30.32 -14.53 11.13
CA ILE A 233 -28.89 -14.23 11.29
C ILE A 233 -28.73 -12.74 11.52
N SER A 234 -28.42 -12.37 12.77
CA SER A 234 -28.32 -10.98 13.15
C SER A 234 -27.16 -10.32 12.41
N ARG A 235 -27.41 -9.14 11.82
CA ARG A 235 -26.35 -8.32 11.21
C ARG A 235 -25.19 -8.09 12.19
N ARG A 236 -25.51 -7.86 13.47
CA ARG A 236 -24.51 -7.67 14.54
C ARG A 236 -23.62 -8.90 14.73
N ALA A 237 -24.18 -10.10 14.63
CA ALA A 237 -23.42 -11.35 14.77
C ALA A 237 -22.46 -11.59 13.59
N LEU A 238 -22.84 -11.19 12.37
CA LEU A 238 -21.96 -11.23 11.19
C LEU A 238 -20.78 -10.26 11.33
N PHE A 239 -21.07 -8.99 11.66
CA PHE A 239 -20.03 -7.98 11.88
C PHE A 239 -19.08 -8.34 13.02
N SER A 240 -19.59 -8.93 14.10
CA SER A 240 -18.77 -9.43 15.22
C SER A 240 -17.76 -10.50 14.78
N ARG A 241 -18.09 -11.34 13.77
CA ARG A 241 -17.14 -12.33 13.25
C ARG A 241 -15.97 -11.68 12.51
N ILE A 242 -16.24 -10.68 11.67
CA ILE A 242 -15.18 -9.90 10.99
C ILE A 242 -14.31 -9.20 12.02
N LEU A 243 -14.95 -8.53 12.98
CA LEU A 243 -14.26 -7.75 14.00
C LEU A 243 -13.26 -8.60 14.79
N LYS A 244 -13.60 -9.86 15.11
CA LYS A 244 -12.67 -10.77 15.79
C LYS A 244 -11.41 -11.07 14.96
N LEU A 245 -11.55 -11.33 13.66
CA LEU A 245 -10.41 -11.56 12.77
C LEU A 245 -9.58 -10.28 12.60
N TRP A 246 -10.25 -9.14 12.52
CA TRP A 246 -9.60 -7.82 12.41
C TRP A 246 -8.81 -7.45 13.67
N VAL A 247 -9.32 -7.79 14.85
CA VAL A 247 -8.61 -7.58 16.13
C VAL A 247 -7.33 -8.40 16.22
N LEU A 248 -7.30 -9.63 15.68
CA LEU A 248 -6.07 -10.43 15.66
C LEU A 248 -4.99 -9.74 14.81
N ASP A 249 -5.36 -9.26 13.64
CA ASP A 249 -4.48 -8.53 12.72
C ASP A 249 -3.98 -7.21 13.34
N LEU A 250 -4.88 -6.47 14.01
CA LEU A 250 -4.55 -5.28 14.79
C LEU A 250 -3.51 -5.58 15.88
N ILE A 251 -3.65 -6.68 16.62
CA ILE A 251 -2.69 -7.06 17.68
C ILE A 251 -1.31 -7.33 17.06
N VAL A 252 -1.24 -8.00 15.91
CA VAL A 252 0.01 -8.25 15.20
C VAL A 252 0.66 -6.95 14.75
N CYS A 253 -0.12 -6.04 14.14
CA CYS A 253 0.37 -4.73 13.69
C CYS A 253 0.85 -3.85 14.87
N LEU A 254 0.11 -3.82 15.98
CA LEU A 254 0.54 -3.12 17.20
C LEU A 254 1.84 -3.69 17.76
N THR A 255 1.93 -5.03 17.86
CA THR A 255 3.14 -5.71 18.33
C THR A 255 4.33 -5.38 17.44
N TRP A 256 4.13 -5.35 16.12
CA TRP A 256 5.17 -4.95 15.18
C TRP A 256 5.64 -3.51 15.42
N THR A 257 4.71 -2.55 15.51
CA THR A 257 5.02 -1.13 15.76
C THR A 257 5.82 -0.92 17.04
N PHE A 258 5.49 -1.62 18.12
CA PHE A 258 6.15 -1.43 19.42
C PHE A 258 7.47 -2.21 19.57
N TYR A 259 7.56 -3.42 19.02
CA TYR A 259 8.72 -4.29 19.22
C TYR A 259 9.83 -4.06 18.18
N SER A 260 9.44 -3.82 16.93
CA SER A 260 10.38 -3.62 15.82
C SER A 260 9.84 -2.56 14.86
N PRO A 261 9.80 -1.28 15.29
CA PRO A 261 9.34 -0.19 14.43
C PRO A 261 10.10 -0.18 13.11
N LEU A 262 9.38 0.08 12.02
CA LEU A 262 9.98 0.24 10.70
C LEU A 262 10.51 1.67 10.58
N GLU A 263 11.81 1.78 10.30
CA GLU A 263 12.47 3.05 10.05
C GLU A 263 12.99 3.08 8.62
N PHE A 264 12.91 4.26 8.00
CA PHE A 264 13.52 4.50 6.72
C PHE A 264 15.04 4.62 6.89
N GLN A 265 15.77 3.71 6.26
CA GLN A 265 17.22 3.62 6.30
C GLN A 265 17.79 3.59 4.88
N ARG A 266 18.89 4.31 4.66
CA ARG A 266 19.62 4.31 3.39
C ARG A 266 20.78 3.33 3.44
N PHE A 267 20.95 2.58 2.35
CA PHE A 267 22.03 1.61 2.18
C PHE A 267 22.90 2.03 0.99
N PRO A 268 24.24 2.09 1.16
CA PRO A 268 25.15 2.46 0.08
C PRO A 268 25.25 1.33 -0.96
N ILE A 269 25.17 1.69 -2.25
CA ILE A 269 25.39 0.76 -3.38
C ILE A 269 26.78 0.99 -3.98
N ARG A 270 27.18 2.25 -4.13
CA ARG A 270 28.48 2.62 -4.69
C ARG A 270 29.20 3.57 -3.75
N MET A 271 30.46 3.26 -3.45
CA MET A 271 31.37 4.13 -2.73
C MET A 271 32.32 4.82 -3.70
N SER A 272 32.89 5.96 -3.30
CA SER A 272 33.88 6.66 -4.10
C SER A 272 35.21 5.94 -4.04
N ASP A 273 35.84 5.76 -5.21
CA ASP A 273 37.21 5.24 -5.31
C ASP A 273 38.26 6.27 -4.86
N ASP A 274 37.93 7.57 -4.94
CA ASP A 274 38.85 8.68 -4.68
C ASP A 274 38.82 9.16 -3.22
N VAL A 275 37.66 9.05 -2.57
CA VAL A 275 37.44 9.53 -1.20
C VAL A 275 36.99 8.37 -0.32
N PRO A 276 37.82 7.94 0.65
CA PRO A 276 37.44 6.91 1.62
C PRO A 276 36.12 7.26 2.31
N ASP A 277 35.25 6.28 2.47
CA ASP A 277 33.95 6.37 3.14
C ASP A 277 32.91 7.32 2.51
N PHE A 278 33.17 7.90 1.33
CA PHE A 278 32.16 8.68 0.62
C PHE A 278 31.21 7.78 -0.18
N VAL A 279 29.89 7.92 0.04
CA VAL A 279 28.86 7.18 -0.68
C VAL A 279 28.46 7.94 -1.96
N LEU A 280 28.78 7.37 -3.13
CA LEU A 280 28.37 7.92 -4.42
C LEU A 280 26.90 7.66 -4.72
N SER A 281 26.34 6.55 -4.25
CA SER A 281 24.96 6.22 -4.55
C SER A 281 24.31 5.35 -3.49
N SER A 282 23.09 5.67 -3.08
CA SER A 282 22.35 4.95 -2.04
C SER A 282 20.89 4.72 -2.36
N VAL A 283 20.32 3.69 -1.72
CA VAL A 283 18.93 3.25 -1.85
C VAL A 283 18.23 3.24 -0.51
N GLY A 284 16.95 3.61 -0.51
CA GLY A 284 16.13 3.70 0.68
C GLY A 284 15.29 2.45 0.89
N TYR A 285 15.36 1.86 2.09
CA TYR A 285 14.52 0.74 2.51
C TYR A 285 13.88 1.01 3.88
N CYS A 286 12.68 0.47 4.07
CA CYS A 286 12.08 0.39 5.40
C CYS A 286 12.59 -0.87 6.11
N GLU A 287 13.45 -0.70 7.10
CA GLU A 287 14.09 -1.80 7.82
C GLU A 287 13.79 -1.71 9.32
N GLY A 288 13.66 -2.86 9.96
CA GLY A 288 13.60 -2.99 11.41
C GLY A 288 14.32 -4.27 11.83
N LYS A 289 14.79 -4.36 13.09
CA LYS A 289 15.62 -5.48 13.58
C LYS A 289 15.03 -6.87 13.27
N HIS A 290 13.70 -7.00 13.36
CA HIS A 290 12.98 -8.24 13.12
C HIS A 290 11.79 -8.06 12.15
N SER A 291 11.85 -7.07 11.25
CA SER A 291 10.74 -6.71 10.35
C SER A 291 10.25 -7.88 9.49
N MET A 292 11.17 -8.69 8.94
CA MET A 292 10.83 -9.82 8.08
C MET A 292 10.00 -10.89 8.79
N VAL A 293 10.19 -11.08 10.10
CA VAL A 293 9.39 -12.05 10.88
C VAL A 293 7.93 -11.63 10.91
N PHE A 294 7.65 -10.36 11.17
CA PHE A 294 6.27 -9.82 11.16
C PHE A 294 5.64 -9.86 9.77
N VAL A 295 6.42 -9.57 8.71
CA VAL A 295 5.96 -9.72 7.33
C VAL A 295 5.53 -11.16 7.05
N ILE A 296 6.34 -12.16 7.45
CA ILE A 296 6.02 -13.58 7.26
C ILE A 296 4.78 -13.97 8.06
N ILE A 297 4.66 -13.54 9.32
CA ILE A 297 3.49 -13.82 10.16
C ILE A 297 2.20 -13.29 9.50
N ILE A 298 2.21 -12.03 9.05
CA ILE A 298 1.07 -11.40 8.37
C ILE A 298 0.75 -12.13 7.06
N ALA A 299 1.77 -12.40 6.24
CA ALA A 299 1.58 -13.08 4.95
C ALA A 299 0.99 -14.49 5.14
N VAL A 300 1.48 -15.26 6.10
CA VAL A 300 0.94 -16.58 6.44
C VAL A 300 -0.48 -16.46 6.98
N PHE A 301 -0.76 -15.50 7.86
CA PHE A 301 -2.10 -15.29 8.40
C PHE A 301 -3.12 -14.96 7.30
N HIS A 302 -2.80 -14.02 6.40
CA HIS A 302 -3.64 -13.65 5.26
C HIS A 302 -3.79 -14.79 4.25
N LEU A 303 -2.73 -15.56 4.01
CA LEU A 303 -2.78 -16.74 3.15
C LEU A 303 -3.70 -17.82 3.71
N VAL A 304 -3.58 -18.15 5.00
CA VAL A 304 -4.45 -19.12 5.69
C VAL A 304 -5.90 -18.64 5.67
N LEU A 305 -6.14 -17.34 5.90
CA LEU A 305 -7.47 -16.75 5.82
C LEU A 305 -8.05 -16.93 4.40
N LEU A 306 -7.32 -16.55 3.35
CA LEU A 306 -7.79 -16.71 1.97
C LEU A 306 -7.97 -18.18 1.58
N ALA A 307 -7.09 -19.07 2.02
CA ALA A 307 -7.22 -20.50 1.79
C ALA A 307 -8.48 -21.05 2.45
N TYR A 308 -8.76 -20.64 3.70
CA TYR A 308 -9.99 -21.00 4.41
C TYR A 308 -11.25 -20.46 3.69
N VAL A 309 -11.25 -19.20 3.26
CA VAL A 309 -12.39 -18.62 2.52
C VAL A 309 -12.56 -19.31 1.17
N SER A 310 -11.47 -19.67 0.49
CA SER A 310 -11.49 -20.42 -0.78
C SER A 310 -12.03 -21.84 -0.59
N TYR A 311 -11.60 -22.53 0.47
CA TYR A 311 -12.17 -23.82 0.87
C TYR A 311 -13.67 -23.70 1.17
N TYR A 312 -14.07 -22.66 1.91
CA TYR A 312 -15.48 -22.40 2.21
C TYR A 312 -16.30 -22.19 0.93
N CYS A 313 -15.77 -21.42 -0.03
CA CYS A 313 -16.34 -21.24 -1.37
C CYS A 313 -16.51 -22.56 -2.13
N TYR A 314 -15.56 -23.48 -2.00
CA TYR A 314 -15.59 -24.79 -2.64
C TYR A 314 -16.68 -25.69 -2.05
N VAL A 315 -16.74 -25.81 -0.72
CA VAL A 315 -17.77 -26.61 -0.03
C VAL A 315 -19.18 -26.08 -0.32
N THR A 316 -19.33 -24.76 -0.31
CA THR A 316 -20.62 -24.09 -0.57
C THR A 316 -20.88 -23.85 -2.06
N LYS A 317 -20.08 -24.43 -2.97
CA LYS A 317 -20.20 -24.22 -4.42
C LYS A 317 -21.59 -24.56 -4.95
N HIS A 318 -22.16 -25.68 -4.51
CA HIS A 318 -23.47 -26.16 -4.96
C HIS A 318 -24.61 -25.18 -4.64
N ILE A 319 -24.55 -24.53 -3.47
CA ILE A 319 -25.47 -23.45 -3.07
C ILE A 319 -25.19 -22.17 -3.88
N ASN A 320 -23.91 -21.85 -4.03
CA ASN A 320 -23.46 -20.62 -4.65
C ASN A 320 -23.70 -20.60 -6.17
N ASP A 321 -23.64 -21.72 -6.88
CA ASP A 321 -23.86 -21.77 -8.34
C ASP A 321 -25.31 -21.42 -8.73
N SER A 322 -26.27 -21.59 -7.83
CA SER A 322 -27.65 -21.09 -8.02
C SER A 322 -27.74 -19.56 -8.00
N PHE A 323 -26.71 -18.86 -7.52
CA PHE A 323 -26.59 -17.40 -7.54
C PHE A 323 -25.48 -16.99 -8.51
N SER A 324 -25.87 -16.34 -9.62
CA SER A 324 -24.91 -15.83 -10.61
C SER A 324 -23.84 -14.91 -10.00
N GLU A 325 -24.19 -14.17 -8.94
CA GLU A 325 -23.29 -13.34 -8.17
C GLU A 325 -22.17 -14.13 -7.46
N SER A 326 -22.51 -15.25 -6.81
CA SER A 326 -21.55 -16.00 -6.01
C SER A 326 -20.45 -16.61 -6.87
N LYS A 327 -20.74 -16.95 -8.14
CA LYS A 327 -19.74 -17.41 -9.11
C LYS A 327 -18.58 -16.40 -9.25
N TYR A 328 -18.88 -15.12 -9.43
CA TYR A 328 -17.85 -14.10 -9.61
C TYR A 328 -17.08 -13.81 -8.33
N ILE A 329 -17.76 -13.85 -7.17
CA ILE A 329 -17.11 -13.73 -5.86
C ILE A 329 -16.09 -14.86 -5.64
N ARG A 330 -16.45 -16.11 -5.99
CA ARG A 330 -15.49 -17.23 -5.90
C ARG A 330 -14.29 -17.05 -6.81
N ILE A 331 -14.50 -16.56 -8.03
CA ILE A 331 -13.39 -16.28 -8.97
C ILE A 331 -12.49 -15.17 -8.41
N ALA A 332 -13.06 -14.12 -7.81
CA ALA A 332 -12.29 -13.05 -7.17
C ALA A 332 -11.43 -13.58 -6.02
N ILE A 333 -12.00 -14.39 -5.13
CA ILE A 333 -11.27 -14.97 -3.99
C ILE A 333 -10.17 -15.93 -4.47
N ALA A 334 -10.45 -16.77 -5.48
CA ALA A 334 -9.45 -17.68 -6.05
C ALA A 334 -8.30 -16.91 -6.74
N SER A 335 -8.62 -15.83 -7.46
CA SER A 335 -7.63 -14.94 -8.08
C SER A 335 -6.75 -14.27 -7.01
N SER A 336 -7.34 -13.74 -5.94
CA SER A 336 -6.59 -13.15 -4.83
C SER A 336 -5.71 -14.17 -4.09
N LEU A 337 -6.19 -15.40 -3.91
CA LEU A 337 -5.38 -16.49 -3.36
C LEU A 337 -4.15 -16.79 -4.23
N GLN A 338 -4.33 -16.86 -5.56
CA GLN A 338 -3.22 -17.06 -6.49
C GLN A 338 -2.21 -15.90 -6.42
N VAL A 339 -2.68 -14.66 -6.41
CA VAL A 339 -1.81 -13.48 -6.28
C VAL A 339 -1.00 -13.53 -4.98
N LEU A 340 -1.61 -13.91 -3.85
CA LEU A 340 -0.89 -14.05 -2.58
C LEU A 340 0.12 -15.22 -2.58
N LEU A 341 -0.23 -16.34 -3.21
CA LEU A 341 0.67 -17.49 -3.32
C LEU A 341 1.92 -17.16 -4.13
N PHE A 342 1.78 -16.38 -5.20
CA PHE A 342 2.93 -15.94 -6.00
C PHE A 342 3.68 -14.76 -5.37
N SER A 343 3.00 -13.88 -4.64
CA SER A 343 3.65 -12.73 -4.02
C SER A 343 4.63 -13.11 -2.92
N MET A 344 4.37 -14.17 -2.16
CA MET A 344 5.21 -14.63 -1.05
C MET A 344 6.66 -14.98 -1.49
N PRO A 345 6.89 -15.87 -2.48
CA PRO A 345 8.25 -16.14 -2.95
C PRO A 345 8.88 -14.93 -3.65
N ILE A 346 8.09 -14.12 -4.37
CA ILE A 346 8.59 -12.90 -5.01
C ILE A 346 9.10 -11.93 -3.95
N PHE A 347 8.40 -11.76 -2.83
CA PHE A 347 8.80 -10.87 -1.76
C PHE A 347 10.09 -11.35 -1.07
N LEU A 348 10.25 -12.66 -0.86
CA LEU A 348 11.47 -13.25 -0.30
C LEU A 348 12.66 -13.16 -1.26
N MET A 349 12.43 -13.34 -2.56
CA MET A 349 13.46 -13.26 -3.59
C MET A 349 13.87 -11.81 -3.90
N THR A 350 12.95 -10.86 -3.75
CA THR A 350 13.16 -9.43 -3.99
C THR A 350 13.80 -8.73 -2.78
N GLY A 351 14.82 -9.37 -2.23
CA GLY A 351 15.64 -8.85 -1.13
C GLY A 351 16.57 -7.71 -1.58
N LYS A 352 17.51 -7.35 -0.69
CA LYS A 352 18.41 -6.19 -0.81
C LYS A 352 19.32 -6.17 -2.05
N ASN A 353 19.35 -7.26 -2.82
CA ASN A 353 20.24 -7.43 -3.97
C ASN A 353 19.62 -7.00 -5.31
N ASN A 354 18.31 -6.70 -5.34
CA ASN A 354 17.61 -6.33 -6.57
C ASN A 354 17.53 -4.81 -6.73
N ASP A 355 17.41 -4.36 -7.97
CA ASP A 355 17.22 -2.95 -8.29
C ASP A 355 15.96 -2.40 -7.59
N GLN A 356 16.10 -1.22 -6.97
CA GLN A 356 15.02 -0.58 -6.21
C GLN A 356 13.78 -0.33 -7.08
N GLU A 357 13.95 -0.08 -8.39
CA GLU A 357 12.82 0.06 -9.31
C GLU A 357 11.97 -1.21 -9.35
N THR A 358 12.62 -2.38 -9.45
CA THR A 358 11.95 -3.67 -9.52
C THR A 358 11.20 -3.98 -8.22
N VAL A 359 11.82 -3.67 -7.07
CA VAL A 359 11.20 -3.86 -5.75
C VAL A 359 9.91 -3.05 -5.61
N VAL A 360 9.95 -1.76 -5.93
CA VAL A 360 8.79 -0.86 -5.83
C VAL A 360 7.72 -1.25 -6.83
N PHE A 361 8.10 -1.59 -8.07
CA PHE A 361 7.18 -2.04 -9.11
C PHE A 361 6.43 -3.31 -8.71
N LEU A 362 7.14 -4.34 -8.27
CA LEU A 362 6.54 -5.62 -7.88
C LEU A 362 5.60 -5.44 -6.67
N ARG A 363 6.05 -4.75 -5.62
CA ARG A 363 5.23 -4.50 -4.42
C ARG A 363 3.96 -3.73 -4.75
N SER A 364 4.07 -2.64 -5.51
CA SER A 364 2.91 -1.83 -5.91
C SER A 364 1.98 -2.59 -6.86
N GLY A 365 2.56 -3.34 -7.80
CA GLY A 365 1.83 -4.14 -8.79
C GLY A 365 1.02 -5.27 -8.17
N ILE A 366 1.54 -5.94 -7.14
CA ILE A 366 0.82 -7.00 -6.41
C ILE A 366 -0.43 -6.43 -5.72
N ILE A 367 -0.29 -5.31 -5.01
CA ILE A 367 -1.41 -4.64 -4.34
C ILE A 367 -2.43 -4.17 -5.38
N TRP A 368 -1.95 -3.51 -6.43
CA TRP A 368 -2.78 -3.02 -7.52
C TRP A 368 -3.59 -4.13 -8.18
N LEU A 369 -2.94 -5.23 -8.56
CA LEU A 369 -3.55 -6.35 -9.26
C LEU A 369 -4.61 -7.03 -8.40
N ASN A 370 -4.34 -7.21 -7.11
CA ASN A 370 -5.31 -7.80 -6.18
C ASN A 370 -6.59 -6.96 -6.08
N ASP A 371 -6.45 -5.66 -5.80
CA ASP A 371 -7.58 -4.76 -5.58
C ASP A 371 -8.36 -4.51 -6.88
N PHE A 372 -7.65 -4.35 -8.00
CA PHE A 372 -8.26 -4.21 -9.33
C PHE A 372 -9.11 -5.43 -9.67
N SER A 373 -8.56 -6.64 -9.46
CA SER A 373 -9.26 -7.89 -9.73
C SER A 373 -10.54 -8.02 -8.91
N VAL A 374 -10.49 -7.69 -7.61
CA VAL A 374 -11.68 -7.71 -6.74
C VAL A 374 -12.74 -6.72 -7.23
N LEU A 375 -12.37 -5.47 -7.53
CA LEU A 375 -13.31 -4.46 -8.02
C LEU A 375 -13.99 -4.89 -9.32
N VAL A 376 -13.20 -5.31 -10.31
CA VAL A 376 -13.72 -5.70 -11.63
C VAL A 376 -14.60 -6.95 -11.51
N LEU A 377 -14.18 -7.97 -10.78
CA LEU A 377 -14.94 -9.22 -10.69
C LEU A 377 -16.21 -9.08 -9.85
N VAL A 378 -16.21 -8.25 -8.80
CA VAL A 378 -17.39 -8.06 -7.94
C VAL A 378 -18.39 -7.09 -8.56
N PHE A 379 -17.93 -5.95 -9.08
CA PHE A 379 -18.81 -4.87 -9.57
C PHE A 379 -19.08 -4.97 -11.07
N GLY A 380 -18.11 -5.43 -11.88
CA GLY A 380 -18.23 -5.49 -13.33
C GLY A 380 -19.46 -6.23 -13.83
N PRO A 381 -19.70 -7.50 -13.41
CA PRO A 381 -20.90 -8.23 -13.80
C PRO A 381 -22.19 -7.53 -13.37
N LYS A 382 -22.21 -6.90 -12.19
CA LYS A 382 -23.39 -6.21 -11.66
C LYS A 382 -23.74 -4.99 -12.50
N ALA A 383 -22.75 -4.16 -12.82
CA ALA A 383 -22.92 -3.03 -13.71
C ALA A 383 -23.36 -3.50 -15.10
N TYR A 384 -22.76 -4.57 -15.63
CA TYR A 384 -23.15 -5.12 -16.94
C TYR A 384 -24.61 -5.58 -16.97
N PHE A 385 -25.07 -6.36 -15.99
CA PHE A 385 -26.46 -6.82 -15.93
C PHE A 385 -27.45 -5.68 -15.69
N GLN A 386 -27.06 -4.68 -14.90
CA GLN A 386 -27.81 -3.44 -14.72
C GLN A 386 -28.06 -2.72 -16.05
N PHE A 387 -27.00 -2.45 -16.83
CA PHE A 387 -27.10 -1.71 -18.08
C PHE A 387 -27.74 -2.51 -19.21
N SER A 388 -27.56 -3.83 -19.23
CA SER A 388 -28.09 -4.68 -20.30
C SER A 388 -29.61 -4.92 -20.19
N GLY A 389 -30.28 -4.44 -19.14
CA GLY A 389 -31.72 -4.67 -18.90
C GLY A 389 -32.10 -6.14 -18.69
N LYS A 390 -31.13 -7.06 -18.76
CA LYS A 390 -31.30 -8.47 -18.43
C LYS A 390 -31.32 -8.55 -16.92
N ILE A 391 -32.52 -8.75 -16.35
CA ILE A 391 -32.67 -9.03 -14.93
C ILE A 391 -31.70 -10.14 -14.58
N ALA A 392 -30.62 -9.79 -13.86
CA ALA A 392 -29.78 -10.80 -13.25
C ALA A 392 -30.72 -11.62 -12.37
N GLN A 393 -30.84 -12.90 -12.66
CA GLN A 393 -31.55 -13.87 -11.83
C GLN A 393 -30.88 -14.08 -10.45
N GLY A 394 -30.15 -13.08 -9.94
CA GLY A 394 -29.61 -13.03 -8.58
C GLY A 394 -30.67 -12.77 -7.51
N GLY A 395 -31.93 -12.50 -7.88
CA GLY A 395 -33.08 -12.50 -6.96
C GLY A 395 -33.98 -13.74 -7.08
N VAL A 396 -33.91 -14.43 -8.22
CA VAL A 396 -34.84 -15.53 -8.56
C VAL A 396 -34.59 -16.76 -7.67
N GLY A 397 -33.39 -16.93 -7.12
CA GLY A 397 -33.16 -17.97 -6.11
C GLY A 397 -34.04 -17.79 -4.87
N PHE A 398 -34.27 -16.56 -4.40
CA PHE A 398 -35.09 -16.32 -3.22
C PHE A 398 -36.59 -16.35 -3.53
N GLU A 399 -37.03 -15.80 -4.68
CA GLU A 399 -38.43 -15.91 -5.12
C GLU A 399 -38.83 -17.34 -5.47
N HIS A 400 -37.95 -18.13 -6.10
CA HIS A 400 -38.24 -19.53 -6.41
C HIS A 400 -38.20 -20.40 -5.16
N ILE A 401 -37.35 -20.09 -4.18
CA ILE A 401 -37.40 -20.73 -2.85
C ILE A 401 -38.68 -20.30 -2.11
N GLU A 402 -39.09 -19.03 -2.15
CA GLU A 402 -40.33 -18.57 -1.53
C GLU A 402 -41.57 -19.20 -2.19
N HIS A 403 -41.58 -19.32 -3.52
CA HIS A 403 -42.64 -19.98 -4.28
C HIS A 403 -42.68 -21.49 -4.01
N ALA A 404 -41.54 -22.19 -4.03
CA ALA A 404 -41.45 -23.60 -3.69
C ALA A 404 -41.80 -23.86 -2.21
N THR A 405 -41.44 -22.94 -1.31
CA THR A 405 -41.81 -23.02 0.12
C THR A 405 -43.31 -22.78 0.31
N ASN A 406 -43.92 -21.91 -0.50
CA ASN A 406 -45.35 -21.61 -0.46
C ASN A 406 -46.19 -22.74 -1.08
N GLU A 407 -45.78 -23.30 -2.21
CA GLU A 407 -46.41 -24.49 -2.81
C GLU A 407 -46.31 -25.69 -1.87
N HIS A 408 -45.14 -25.96 -1.30
CA HIS A 408 -44.98 -27.07 -0.36
C HIS A 408 -45.71 -26.85 0.98
N LYS A 409 -45.95 -25.59 1.40
CA LYS A 409 -46.82 -25.24 2.54
C LYS A 409 -48.30 -25.46 2.22
N LEU A 410 -48.72 -25.19 0.98
CA LEU A 410 -50.07 -25.50 0.50
C LEU A 410 -50.31 -27.01 0.49
N ASP A 411 -49.39 -27.78 -0.10
CA ASP A 411 -49.46 -29.26 -0.13
C ASP A 411 -49.46 -29.88 1.27
N SER A 412 -48.65 -29.35 2.20
CA SER A 412 -48.64 -29.83 3.59
C SER A 412 -49.95 -29.53 4.33
N LYS A 413 -50.57 -28.37 4.07
CA LYS A 413 -51.88 -28.03 4.64
C LYS A 413 -53.00 -28.90 4.05
N GLU A 414 -52.92 -29.18 2.75
CA GLU A 414 -53.87 -30.03 2.05
C GLU A 414 -53.79 -31.49 2.52
N SER A 415 -52.58 -32.04 2.62
CA SER A 415 -52.34 -33.37 3.20
C SER A 415 -52.84 -33.51 4.64
N LYS A 416 -52.62 -32.51 5.50
CA LYS A 416 -53.17 -32.50 6.88
C LYS A 416 -54.69 -32.42 6.91
N ARG A 417 -55.30 -31.68 5.98
CA ARG A 417 -56.75 -31.55 5.85
C ARG A 417 -57.37 -32.88 5.39
N ASP A 418 -56.73 -33.59 4.47
CA ASP A 418 -57.21 -34.88 3.97
C ASP A 418 -57.03 -36.01 4.99
N ASN A 419 -55.94 -36.01 5.76
CA ASN A 419 -55.80 -36.94 6.89
C ASN A 419 -56.85 -36.69 7.99
N SER A 420 -57.20 -35.42 8.24
CA SER A 420 -58.28 -35.05 9.17
C SER A 420 -59.66 -35.49 8.68
N LYS A 421 -59.92 -35.42 7.36
CA LYS A 421 -61.15 -35.95 6.76
C LYS A 421 -61.23 -37.47 6.82
N ARG A 422 -60.14 -38.18 6.48
CA ARG A 422 -60.08 -39.65 6.56
C ARG A 422 -60.29 -40.17 7.98
N SER A 423 -59.67 -39.54 8.98
CA SER A 423 -59.86 -39.90 10.39
C SER A 423 -61.28 -39.65 10.90
N ARG A 424 -61.97 -38.60 10.40
CA ARG A 424 -63.41 -38.39 10.67
C ARG A 424 -64.30 -39.43 10.00
N GLN A 425 -64.02 -39.83 8.76
CA GLN A 425 -64.76 -40.88 8.06
C GLN A 425 -64.58 -42.25 8.73
N GLN A 426 -63.35 -42.57 9.14
CA GLN A 426 -63.04 -43.82 9.82
C GLN A 426 -63.72 -43.90 11.20
N LYS A 427 -63.80 -42.78 11.92
CA LYS A 427 -64.55 -42.69 13.18
C LYS A 427 -66.07 -42.84 12.98
N ALA A 428 -66.63 -42.26 11.92
CA ALA A 428 -68.05 -42.43 11.58
C ALA A 428 -68.39 -43.87 11.16
N GLN A 429 -67.45 -44.58 10.56
CA GLN A 429 -67.61 -45.98 10.14
C GLN A 429 -67.51 -46.95 11.33
N ASP A 430 -66.62 -46.69 12.29
CA ASP A 430 -66.56 -47.41 13.57
C ASP A 430 -67.81 -47.20 14.43
N ASP A 431 -68.35 -45.97 14.49
CA ASP A 431 -69.56 -45.69 15.26
C ASP A 431 -70.83 -46.35 14.64
N SER A 432 -70.86 -46.53 13.31
CA SER A 432 -71.95 -47.26 12.63
C SER A 432 -71.91 -48.78 12.87
N SER A 433 -70.73 -49.33 13.18
CA SER A 433 -70.55 -50.77 13.48
C SER A 433 -70.98 -51.18 14.90
N LYS A 434 -71.32 -50.20 15.77
CA LYS A 434 -71.72 -50.41 17.17
C LYS A 434 -73.23 -50.35 17.41
N LEU A 435 -74.06 -50.28 16.37
CA LEU A 435 -75.51 -50.38 16.50
C LEU A 435 -75.92 -51.84 16.81
N PRO A 436 -76.70 -52.09 17.89
CA PRO A 436 -77.10 -53.44 18.25
C PRO A 436 -78.02 -54.03 17.17
N LYS A 437 -77.65 -55.22 16.67
CA LYS A 437 -78.56 -56.05 15.88
C LYS A 437 -79.68 -56.51 16.80
N ASN A 438 -80.84 -55.84 16.72
CA ASN A 438 -82.06 -56.33 17.35
C ASN A 438 -82.42 -57.70 16.79
N SER A 439 -82.46 -58.69 17.66
CA SER A 439 -83.10 -59.98 17.43
C SER A 439 -84.61 -59.78 17.35
N PHE A 440 -85.21 -60.11 16.22
CA PHE A 440 -86.64 -60.36 16.11
C PHE A 440 -86.87 -61.87 16.25
N THR A 441 -87.45 -62.26 17.38
CA THR A 441 -88.31 -63.44 17.59
C THR A 441 -89.38 -63.03 18.56
#